data_AF-A0A7Y2DE29-F1
#
_entry.id   AF-A0A7Y2DE29-F1
#
_cell.length_a   1.000
_cell.length_b   1.000
_cell.length_c   1.000
_cell.angle_alpha   90.00
_cell.angle_beta   90.00
_cell.angle_gamma   90.00
#
_symmetry.space_group_name_H-M   'P 1'
#
loop_
_entity.id
_entity.type
_entity.pdbx_description
1 polymer ?
#
loop_
_entity_poly.entity_id
_entity_poly.type
_entity_poly.pdbx_seq_one_letter_code
_entity_poly.pdbx_strand_id
1 'polypeptide(L)'
;MQLRNDPAEGAILRLRAWGPGTDRVFEQAPKLLGSEDDRSTFKPQHDIIADAHRRNPGFRIGRTDRVLDALVPAILGQKIQSKLANESLRKLSWYFGERAPGPHKLWLQPTPERLAELPFHDWHRINVERKRATIIRRAAERANRIEECASMTPTDAARRLQAFAGIGPWTTARTLMPAIGDADSVMVGDFHLKNTVSWALAGEPRGTDERMLELLEPYAGHRGRVTMLLKMAGVKAPAYGPRLSHMHFEDR
;
A
#
# COMPACT_ATOMS: atom_id res chain seq x y z
N MET A 1 5.13 -19.56 -17.03
CA MET A 1 4.86 -18.53 -18.07
C MET A 1 6.07 -17.63 -18.27
N GLN A 2 6.36 -17.16 -19.48
CA GLN A 2 7.33 -16.08 -19.73
C GLN A 2 6.56 -14.78 -20.00
N LEU A 3 6.87 -13.71 -19.27
CA LEU A 3 6.33 -12.37 -19.49
C LEU A 3 7.44 -11.43 -19.94
N ARG A 4 7.13 -10.54 -20.88
CA ARG A 4 8.02 -9.44 -21.25
C ARG A 4 7.54 -8.19 -20.50
N ASN A 5 8.43 -7.57 -19.72
CA ASN A 5 8.19 -6.29 -19.07
C ASN A 5 9.32 -5.36 -19.49
N ASP A 6 9.02 -4.35 -20.30
CA ASP A 6 10.06 -3.56 -20.96
C ASP A 6 10.07 -2.10 -20.49
N PRO A 7 11.27 -1.55 -20.21
CA PRO A 7 11.53 -0.14 -20.52
C PRO A 7 12.74 0.08 -21.43
N ALA A 8 13.58 -0.93 -21.68
CA ALA A 8 14.77 -0.89 -22.53
C ALA A 8 15.33 -2.32 -22.64
N GLU A 9 15.13 -2.98 -23.78
CA GLU A 9 15.73 -4.27 -24.16
C GLU A 9 15.33 -5.51 -23.31
N GLY A 10 14.13 -6.06 -23.53
CA GLY A 10 14.01 -7.54 -23.58
C GLY A 10 14.17 -8.33 -22.28
N ALA A 11 13.89 -7.75 -21.11
CA ALA A 11 13.86 -8.53 -19.86
C ALA A 11 12.73 -9.59 -19.88
N ILE A 12 13.11 -10.87 -20.02
CA ILE A 12 12.20 -12.01 -19.92
C ILE A 12 12.02 -12.34 -18.43
N LEU A 13 10.82 -12.11 -17.91
CA LEU A 13 10.42 -12.55 -16.58
C LEU A 13 9.89 -13.98 -16.65
N ARG A 14 10.52 -14.89 -15.90
CA ARG A 14 10.06 -16.27 -15.77
C ARG A 14 9.21 -16.41 -14.51
N LEU A 15 7.97 -16.85 -14.68
CA LEU A 15 7.05 -17.08 -13.57
C LEU A 15 6.87 -18.57 -13.31
N ARG A 16 7.01 -18.92 -12.02
CA ARG A 16 6.64 -20.20 -11.44
C ARG A 16 5.59 -19.91 -10.37
N ALA A 17 4.53 -20.71 -10.36
CA ALA A 17 3.46 -20.64 -9.39
C ALA A 17 3.16 -22.05 -8.88
N TRP A 18 2.60 -22.12 -7.68
CA TRP A 18 2.33 -23.37 -6.97
C TRP A 18 0.93 -23.31 -6.37
N GLY A 19 0.30 -24.48 -6.26
CA GLY A 19 -1.01 -24.64 -5.63
C GLY A 19 -2.20 -24.39 -6.58
N PRO A 20 -3.44 -24.46 -6.04
CA PRO A 20 -4.66 -24.49 -6.85
C PRO A 20 -4.94 -23.21 -7.65
N GLY A 21 -4.41 -22.06 -7.22
CA GLY A 21 -4.64 -20.75 -7.85
C GLY A 21 -3.65 -20.39 -8.96
N THR A 22 -2.89 -21.35 -9.49
CA THR A 22 -1.78 -21.10 -10.43
C THR A 22 -2.21 -20.36 -11.70
N ASP A 23 -3.34 -20.77 -12.31
CA ASP A 23 -3.83 -20.13 -13.54
C ASP A 23 -4.20 -18.68 -13.31
N ARG A 24 -4.95 -18.40 -12.23
CA ARG A 24 -5.30 -17.03 -11.82
C ARG A 24 -4.07 -16.16 -11.54
N VAL A 25 -3.02 -16.74 -10.94
CA VAL A 25 -1.76 -16.00 -10.71
C VAL A 25 -1.08 -15.67 -12.04
N PHE A 26 -1.10 -16.57 -13.02
CA PHE A 26 -0.53 -16.28 -14.33
C PHE A 26 -1.34 -15.20 -15.08
N GLU A 27 -2.67 -15.24 -15.02
CA GLU A 27 -3.52 -14.17 -15.58
C GLU A 27 -3.28 -12.82 -14.89
N GLN A 28 -3.07 -12.81 -13.57
CA GLN A 28 -2.81 -11.59 -12.80
C GLN A 28 -1.39 -11.04 -12.98
N ALA A 29 -0.42 -11.90 -13.34
CA ALA A 29 0.99 -11.56 -13.28
C ALA A 29 1.40 -10.32 -14.09
N PRO A 30 0.89 -10.08 -15.32
CA PRO A 30 1.20 -8.83 -16.04
C PRO A 30 0.78 -7.58 -15.24
N LYS A 31 -0.44 -7.58 -14.70
CA LYS A 31 -0.97 -6.48 -13.88
C LYS A 31 -0.18 -6.28 -12.59
N LEU A 32 0.19 -7.37 -11.92
CA LEU A 32 1.04 -7.34 -10.73
C LEU A 32 2.42 -6.72 -11.02
N LEU A 33 2.95 -6.94 -12.23
CA LEU A 33 4.22 -6.39 -12.69
C LEU A 33 4.09 -5.01 -13.33
N GLY A 34 2.87 -4.45 -13.35
CA GLY A 34 2.57 -3.10 -13.82
C GLY A 34 2.51 -2.96 -15.35
N SER A 35 2.09 -4.01 -16.07
CA SER A 35 1.86 -3.92 -17.52
C SER A 35 0.76 -2.92 -17.91
N GLU A 36 -0.14 -2.61 -16.97
CA GLU A 36 -1.24 -1.65 -17.14
C GLU A 36 -0.91 -0.26 -16.55
N ASP A 37 0.30 -0.07 -16.04
CA ASP A 37 0.75 1.23 -15.52
C ASP A 37 1.11 2.16 -16.68
N ASP A 38 0.14 2.93 -17.17
CA ASP A 38 0.38 3.96 -18.18
C ASP A 38 1.19 5.12 -17.59
N ARG A 39 2.26 5.49 -18.29
CA ARG A 39 3.18 6.56 -17.90
C ARG A 39 3.34 7.62 -18.98
N SER A 40 2.65 7.45 -20.11
CA SER A 40 2.74 8.33 -21.28
C SER A 40 2.43 9.80 -20.95
N THR A 41 1.55 10.02 -19.99
CA THR A 41 1.14 11.36 -19.51
C THR A 41 2.00 11.89 -18.36
N PHE A 42 2.94 11.10 -17.81
CA PHE A 42 3.76 11.51 -16.69
C PHE A 42 4.89 12.44 -17.14
N LYS A 43 4.84 13.70 -16.68
CA LYS A 43 5.85 14.73 -16.98
C LYS A 43 6.63 15.09 -15.71
N PRO A 44 7.83 14.54 -15.48
CA PRO A 44 8.62 14.84 -14.29
C PRO A 44 9.30 16.22 -14.42
N GLN A 45 8.58 17.29 -14.07
CA GLN A 45 9.05 18.67 -14.27
C GLN A 45 10.14 19.12 -13.27
N HIS A 46 10.03 18.72 -12.00
CA HIS A 46 11.01 19.11 -10.98
C HIS A 46 12.26 18.21 -11.04
N ASP A 47 13.45 18.79 -10.94
CA ASP A 47 14.74 18.09 -11.10
C ASP A 47 14.86 16.81 -10.25
N ILE A 48 14.50 16.89 -8.97
CA ILE A 48 14.53 15.72 -8.08
C ILE A 48 13.60 14.58 -8.53
N ILE A 49 12.46 14.90 -9.16
CA ILE A 49 11.51 13.91 -9.68
C ILE A 49 12.04 13.36 -11.01
N ALA A 50 12.55 14.23 -11.89
CA ALA A 50 13.17 13.83 -13.16
C ALA A 50 14.34 12.87 -12.94
N ASP A 51 15.21 13.22 -11.99
CA ASP A 51 16.35 12.40 -11.61
C ASP A 51 15.91 11.07 -10.96
N ALA A 52 14.96 11.10 -10.03
CA ALA A 52 14.42 9.88 -9.44
C ALA A 52 13.77 8.96 -10.50
N HIS A 53 13.02 9.52 -11.44
CA HIS A 53 12.40 8.77 -12.53
C HIS A 53 13.45 8.11 -13.44
N ARG A 54 14.46 8.88 -13.84
CA ARG A 54 15.57 8.41 -14.68
C ARG A 54 16.41 7.32 -13.99
N ARG A 55 16.65 7.43 -12.68
CA ARG A 55 17.36 6.40 -11.89
C ARG A 55 16.55 5.11 -11.68
N ASN A 56 15.25 5.12 -12.00
CA ASN A 56 14.34 3.98 -11.80
C ASN A 56 13.52 3.67 -13.06
N PRO A 57 14.16 3.34 -14.22
CA PRO A 57 13.45 3.15 -15.49
C PRO A 57 12.44 1.99 -15.47
N GLY A 58 12.74 0.96 -14.68
CA GLY A 58 11.90 -0.22 -14.45
C GLY A 58 10.77 -0.02 -13.45
N PHE A 59 10.68 1.14 -12.78
CA PHE A 59 9.61 1.37 -11.83
C PHE A 59 8.24 1.37 -12.52
N ARG A 60 7.34 0.54 -12.01
CA ARG A 60 5.94 0.43 -12.40
C ARG A 60 5.08 0.33 -11.16
N ILE A 61 3.87 0.87 -11.23
CA ILE A 61 2.84 0.70 -10.21
C ILE A 61 1.99 -0.51 -10.62
N GLY A 62 2.31 -1.67 -10.03
CA GLY A 62 1.53 -2.88 -10.22
C GLY A 62 0.27 -2.92 -9.37
N ARG A 63 -0.59 -3.90 -9.63
CA ARG A 63 -1.84 -4.13 -8.88
C ARG A 63 -2.09 -5.60 -8.57
N THR A 64 -2.51 -5.90 -7.35
CA THR A 64 -2.77 -7.27 -6.89
C THR A 64 -4.18 -7.76 -7.19
N ASP A 65 -5.14 -6.86 -7.38
CA ASP A 65 -6.58 -7.15 -7.40
C ASP A 65 -7.07 -7.90 -6.16
N ARG A 66 -6.37 -7.70 -5.03
CA ARG A 66 -6.71 -8.23 -3.70
C ARG A 66 -6.88 -7.07 -2.74
N VAL A 67 -8.09 -6.58 -2.63
CA VAL A 67 -8.38 -5.33 -1.90
C VAL A 67 -8.35 -5.56 -0.40
N LEU A 68 -8.92 -6.67 0.09
CA LEU A 68 -8.88 -6.97 1.51
C LEU A 68 -7.44 -7.22 1.99
N ASP A 69 -6.64 -7.94 1.20
CA ASP A 69 -5.23 -8.23 1.50
C ASP A 69 -4.38 -6.96 1.60
N ALA A 70 -4.72 -5.91 0.84
CA ALA A 70 -4.10 -4.59 0.94
C ALA A 70 -4.69 -3.74 2.07
N LEU A 71 -5.97 -3.92 2.37
CA LEU A 71 -6.69 -3.14 3.38
C LEU A 71 -6.28 -3.52 4.81
N VAL A 72 -6.11 -4.82 5.09
CA VAL A 72 -5.68 -5.31 6.41
C VAL A 72 -4.38 -4.64 6.88
N PRO A 73 -3.26 -4.67 6.13
CA PRO A 73 -2.04 -3.98 6.54
C PRO A 73 -2.17 -2.45 6.56
N ALA A 74 -3.08 -1.87 5.77
CA ALA A 74 -3.39 -0.45 5.87
C ALA A 74 -4.06 -0.11 7.21
N ILE A 75 -5.04 -0.90 7.65
CA ILE A 75 -5.70 -0.72 8.95
C ILE A 75 -4.71 -0.95 10.10
N LEU A 76 -3.89 -2.01 10.05
CA LEU A 76 -2.86 -2.28 11.06
C LEU A 76 -1.90 -1.09 11.23
N GLY A 77 -1.57 -0.40 10.14
CA GLY A 77 -0.67 0.76 10.14
C GLY A 77 -1.26 2.07 10.66
N GLN A 78 -2.57 2.14 10.95
CA GLN A 78 -3.19 3.41 11.36
C GLN A 78 -2.57 3.97 12.63
N LYS A 79 -2.02 5.19 12.55
CA LYS A 79 -1.49 5.96 13.69
C LYS A 79 -0.39 5.25 14.51
N ILE A 80 0.31 4.28 13.93
CA ILE A 80 1.45 3.61 14.58
C ILE A 80 2.66 3.59 13.65
N GLN A 81 3.81 3.28 14.23
CA GLN A 81 5.05 3.14 13.48
C GLN A 81 4.98 1.92 12.55
N SER A 82 5.52 2.05 11.34
CA SER A 82 5.48 0.98 10.33
C SER A 82 6.13 -0.32 10.80
N LYS A 83 7.15 -0.25 11.67
CA LYS A 83 7.79 -1.45 12.25
C LYS A 83 6.80 -2.28 13.06
N LEU A 84 6.00 -1.65 13.92
CA LEU A 84 4.98 -2.31 14.74
C LEU A 84 3.85 -2.88 13.88
N ALA A 85 3.41 -2.12 12.87
CA ALA A 85 2.39 -2.59 11.92
C ALA A 85 2.85 -3.85 11.15
N ASN A 86 4.10 -3.84 10.67
CA ASN A 86 4.69 -4.99 9.97
C ASN A 86 4.85 -6.19 10.90
N GLU A 87 5.20 -5.97 12.17
CA GLU A 87 5.27 -7.04 13.15
C GLU A 87 3.89 -7.66 13.41
N SER A 88 2.86 -6.84 13.61
CA SER A 88 1.47 -7.31 13.76
C SER A 88 1.00 -8.08 12.53
N LEU A 89 1.29 -7.62 11.31
CA LEU A 89 0.95 -8.35 10.08
C LEU A 89 1.66 -9.71 10.00
N ARG A 90 2.95 -9.75 10.34
CA ARG A 90 3.73 -10.99 10.37
C ARG A 90 3.14 -11.98 11.39
N LYS A 91 2.81 -11.50 12.59
CA LYS A 91 2.19 -12.33 13.65
C LYS A 91 0.79 -12.80 13.24
N LEU A 92 -0.03 -11.92 12.63
CA LEU A 92 -1.34 -12.27 12.10
C LEU A 92 -1.26 -13.41 11.09
N SER A 93 -0.37 -13.30 10.11
CA SER A 93 -0.17 -14.31 9.07
C SER A 93 0.40 -15.61 9.64
N TRP A 94 1.30 -15.53 10.63
CA TRP A 94 1.93 -16.71 11.22
C TRP A 94 0.99 -17.50 12.15
N TYR A 95 0.24 -16.82 13.03
CA TYR A 95 -0.62 -17.49 14.00
C TYR A 95 -1.98 -17.90 13.43
N PHE A 96 -2.49 -17.14 12.45
CA PHE A 96 -3.88 -17.28 12.00
C PHE A 96 -4.01 -17.46 10.48
N GLY A 97 -2.91 -17.36 9.74
CA GLY A 97 -2.87 -17.65 8.31
C GLY A 97 -2.48 -19.10 8.02
N GLU A 98 -2.21 -19.36 6.76
CA GLU A 98 -1.85 -20.69 6.26
C GLU A 98 -0.50 -20.67 5.55
N ARG A 99 0.11 -21.84 5.38
CA ARG A 99 1.33 -21.95 4.58
C ARG A 99 1.01 -21.70 3.12
N ALA A 100 1.77 -20.81 2.49
CA ALA A 100 1.68 -20.66 1.05
C ALA A 100 2.14 -21.95 0.35
N PRO A 101 1.50 -22.36 -0.75
CA PRO A 101 1.96 -23.49 -1.53
C PRO A 101 3.33 -23.22 -2.16
N GLY A 102 4.10 -24.29 -2.37
CA GLY A 102 5.38 -24.25 -3.07
C GLY A 102 6.60 -24.41 -2.15
N PRO A 103 7.82 -24.29 -2.71
CA PRO A 103 9.07 -24.64 -2.03
C PRO A 103 9.52 -23.58 -1.02
N HIS A 104 8.87 -22.43 -0.98
CA HIS A 104 9.25 -21.31 -0.13
C HIS A 104 8.46 -21.30 1.17
N LYS A 105 9.12 -20.95 2.28
CA LYS A 105 8.52 -20.92 3.62
C LYS A 105 7.68 -19.65 3.87
N LEU A 106 6.77 -19.33 2.95
CA LEU A 106 5.91 -18.16 3.03
C LEU A 106 4.59 -18.46 3.78
N TRP A 107 3.94 -17.40 4.25
CA TRP A 107 2.65 -17.45 4.92
C TRP A 107 1.65 -16.57 4.16
N LEU A 108 0.43 -17.06 4.02
CA LEU A 108 -0.71 -16.29 3.53
C LEU A 108 -1.33 -15.52 4.69
N GLN A 109 -1.97 -14.39 4.38
CA GLN A 109 -2.85 -13.74 5.37
C GLN A 109 -4.03 -14.68 5.69
N PRO A 110 -4.67 -14.55 6.87
CA PRO A 110 -5.86 -15.32 7.18
C PRO A 110 -6.99 -15.05 6.18
N THR A 111 -7.84 -16.05 5.94
CA THR A 111 -9.01 -15.89 5.08
C THR A 111 -9.98 -14.83 5.64
N PRO A 112 -10.85 -14.25 4.81
CA PRO A 112 -11.85 -13.32 5.30
C PRO A 112 -12.73 -13.88 6.43
N GLU A 113 -13.15 -15.14 6.31
CA GLU A 113 -13.96 -15.83 7.30
C GLU A 113 -13.19 -15.91 8.63
N ARG A 114 -11.90 -16.28 8.56
CA ARG A 114 -11.05 -16.35 9.74
C ARG A 114 -10.87 -14.98 10.38
N LEU A 115 -10.60 -13.93 9.58
CA LEU A 115 -10.45 -12.57 10.08
C LEU A 115 -11.73 -12.08 10.80
N ALA A 116 -12.91 -12.38 10.26
CA ALA A 116 -14.20 -11.99 10.84
C ALA A 116 -14.46 -12.65 12.21
N GLU A 117 -14.07 -13.91 12.36
CA GLU A 117 -14.33 -14.74 13.54
C GLU A 117 -13.28 -14.61 14.65
N LEU A 118 -12.09 -14.08 14.36
CA LEU A 118 -11.00 -14.01 15.35
C LEU A 118 -11.43 -13.25 16.63
N PRO A 119 -11.31 -13.89 17.81
CA PRO A 119 -11.71 -13.27 19.06
C PRO A 119 -10.75 -12.14 19.46
N PHE A 120 -11.24 -11.13 20.19
CA PHE A 120 -10.45 -9.93 20.51
C PHE A 120 -9.17 -10.21 21.32
N HIS A 121 -9.11 -11.28 22.11
CA HIS A 121 -7.89 -11.64 22.83
C HIS A 121 -6.77 -12.10 21.88
N ASP A 122 -7.11 -12.72 20.76
CA ASP A 122 -6.13 -13.14 19.75
C ASP A 122 -5.54 -11.94 18.99
N TRP A 123 -6.36 -10.92 18.72
CA TRP A 123 -5.88 -9.63 18.19
C TRP A 123 -4.91 -8.95 19.18
N HIS A 124 -5.21 -9.00 20.47
CA HIS A 124 -4.35 -8.39 21.49
C HIS A 124 -2.97 -9.07 21.56
N ARG A 125 -2.91 -10.41 21.43
CA ARG A 125 -1.65 -11.19 21.38
C ARG A 125 -0.71 -10.80 20.24
N ILE A 126 -1.23 -10.13 19.21
CA ILE A 126 -0.46 -9.63 18.07
C ILE A 126 -0.32 -8.10 18.07
N ASN A 127 -0.50 -7.48 19.23
CA ASN A 127 -0.34 -6.04 19.46
C ASN A 127 -1.37 -5.19 18.68
N VAL A 128 -2.58 -5.74 18.47
CA VAL A 128 -3.70 -5.06 17.80
C VAL A 128 -4.82 -4.81 18.80
N GLU A 129 -5.16 -3.54 19.01
CA GLU A 129 -6.23 -3.11 19.88
C GLU A 129 -7.61 -3.29 19.24
N ARG A 130 -8.64 -3.30 20.11
CA ARG A 130 -10.04 -3.56 19.75
C ARG A 130 -10.53 -2.71 18.58
N LYS A 131 -10.12 -1.44 18.47
CA LYS A 131 -10.59 -0.54 17.41
C LYS A 131 -10.18 -1.03 16.03
N ARG A 132 -8.87 -1.20 15.75
CA ARG A 132 -8.40 -1.76 14.47
C ARG A 132 -8.91 -3.17 14.22
N ALA A 133 -8.92 -4.03 15.24
CA ALA A 133 -9.50 -5.37 15.12
C ALA A 133 -10.97 -5.33 14.66
N THR A 134 -11.76 -4.40 15.20
CA THR A 134 -13.19 -4.24 14.81
C THR A 134 -13.33 -3.79 13.36
N ILE A 135 -12.46 -2.89 12.88
CA ILE A 135 -12.49 -2.44 11.49
C ILE A 135 -12.15 -3.60 10.54
N ILE A 136 -11.09 -4.37 10.85
CA ILE A 136 -10.69 -5.54 10.05
C ILE A 136 -11.81 -6.58 10.01
N ARG A 137 -12.39 -6.93 11.17
CA ARG A 137 -13.50 -7.89 11.26
C ARG A 137 -14.69 -7.47 10.39
N ARG A 138 -15.14 -6.22 10.51
CA ARG A 138 -16.27 -5.70 9.71
C ARG A 138 -15.99 -5.65 8.22
N ALA A 139 -14.76 -5.32 7.82
CA ALA A 139 -14.36 -5.36 6.42
C ALA A 139 -14.36 -6.80 5.90
N ALA A 140 -13.86 -7.75 6.69
CA ALA A 140 -13.80 -9.17 6.34
C ALA A 140 -15.19 -9.81 6.26
N GLU A 141 -16.14 -9.45 7.15
CA GLU A 141 -17.57 -9.84 7.08
C GLU A 141 -18.26 -9.39 5.77
N ARG A 142 -17.66 -8.44 5.06
CA ARG A 142 -18.15 -7.89 3.78
C ARG A 142 -17.09 -8.03 2.68
N ALA A 143 -16.25 -9.06 2.75
CA ALA A 143 -15.12 -9.23 1.85
C ALA A 143 -15.49 -9.17 0.36
N ASN A 144 -16.58 -9.82 -0.06
CA ASN A 144 -17.06 -9.74 -1.45
C ASN A 144 -17.27 -8.29 -1.90
N ARG A 145 -17.87 -7.46 -1.03
CA ARG A 145 -18.12 -6.04 -1.31
C ARG A 145 -16.83 -5.23 -1.37
N ILE A 146 -15.83 -5.58 -0.55
CA ILE A 146 -14.50 -4.99 -0.57
C ILE A 146 -13.75 -5.37 -1.86
N GLU A 147 -13.80 -6.64 -2.27
CA GLU A 147 -13.12 -7.13 -3.47
C GLU A 147 -13.70 -6.57 -4.77
N GLU A 148 -15.00 -6.25 -4.82
CA GLU A 148 -15.61 -5.52 -5.95
C GLU A 148 -14.89 -4.19 -6.26
N CYS A 149 -14.19 -3.57 -5.30
CA CYS A 149 -13.37 -2.37 -5.55
C CYS A 149 -12.27 -2.61 -6.59
N ALA A 150 -11.79 -3.84 -6.77
CA ALA A 150 -10.76 -4.16 -7.77
C ALA A 150 -11.23 -3.81 -9.19
N SER A 151 -12.51 -3.92 -9.47
CA SER A 151 -13.11 -3.63 -10.78
C SER A 151 -13.64 -2.19 -10.92
N MET A 152 -13.37 -1.31 -9.95
CA MET A 152 -13.94 0.04 -9.90
C MET A 152 -12.96 1.13 -10.33
N THR A 153 -13.52 2.30 -10.68
CA THR A 153 -12.72 3.52 -10.74
C THR A 153 -12.13 3.83 -9.36
N PRO A 154 -10.94 4.45 -9.28
CA PRO A 154 -10.35 4.82 -7.99
C PRO A 154 -11.29 5.65 -7.10
N THR A 155 -12.06 6.56 -7.71
CA THR A 155 -13.05 7.39 -7.00
C THR A 155 -14.18 6.56 -6.39
N ASP A 156 -14.74 5.61 -7.15
CA ASP A 156 -15.84 4.76 -6.66
C ASP A 156 -15.36 3.76 -5.62
N ALA A 157 -14.17 3.17 -5.83
CA ALA A 157 -13.50 2.31 -4.85
C ALA A 157 -13.22 3.07 -3.54
N ALA A 158 -12.75 4.32 -3.63
CA ALA A 158 -12.52 5.16 -2.47
C ALA A 158 -13.81 5.45 -1.69
N ARG A 159 -14.89 5.85 -2.39
CA ARG A 159 -16.20 6.06 -1.77
C ARG A 159 -16.70 4.80 -1.06
N ARG A 160 -16.49 3.64 -1.67
CA ARG A 160 -16.89 2.35 -1.09
C ARG A 160 -16.10 2.00 0.16
N LEU A 161 -14.79 2.12 0.14
CA LEU A 161 -13.95 1.81 1.29
C LEU A 161 -14.25 2.78 2.44
N GLN A 162 -14.42 4.07 2.16
CA GLN A 162 -14.67 5.10 3.18
C GLN A 162 -16.08 5.04 3.79
N ALA A 163 -17.01 4.27 3.20
CA ALA A 163 -18.30 3.99 3.82
C ALA A 163 -18.18 3.12 5.09
N PHE A 164 -17.06 2.43 5.29
CA PHE A 164 -16.81 1.67 6.51
C PHE A 164 -16.24 2.59 7.60
N ALA A 165 -16.93 2.65 8.74
CA ALA A 165 -16.49 3.42 9.89
C ALA A 165 -15.07 3.03 10.32
N GLY A 166 -14.16 4.02 10.33
CA GLY A 166 -12.74 3.83 10.67
C GLY A 166 -11.80 3.70 9.46
N ILE A 167 -12.33 3.68 8.23
CA ILE A 167 -11.54 3.76 7.00
C ILE A 167 -11.62 5.19 6.45
N GLY A 168 -10.52 5.94 6.55
CA GLY A 168 -10.42 7.31 6.05
C GLY A 168 -9.57 7.43 4.78
N PRO A 169 -9.33 8.67 4.29
CA PRO A 169 -8.53 8.94 3.10
C PRO A 169 -7.14 8.30 3.12
N TRP A 170 -6.41 8.42 4.24
CA TRP A 170 -5.09 7.78 4.40
C TRP A 170 -5.12 6.26 4.20
N THR A 171 -6.10 5.58 4.83
CA THR A 171 -6.23 4.10 4.73
C THR A 171 -6.64 3.70 3.33
N THR A 172 -7.53 4.48 2.72
CA THR A 172 -8.00 4.26 1.36
C THR A 172 -6.85 4.34 0.36
N ALA A 173 -6.09 5.44 0.36
CA ALA A 173 -4.96 5.62 -0.55
C ALA A 173 -3.90 4.52 -0.38
N ARG A 174 -3.59 4.16 0.88
CA ARG A 174 -2.66 3.07 1.20
C ARG A 174 -3.16 1.69 0.72
N THR A 175 -4.47 1.51 0.58
CA THR A 175 -5.09 0.27 0.10
C THR A 175 -5.15 0.24 -1.42
N LEU A 176 -5.65 1.31 -2.05
CA LEU A 176 -5.94 1.34 -3.48
C LEU A 176 -4.67 1.37 -4.33
N MET A 177 -3.60 2.04 -3.88
CA MET A 177 -2.35 2.07 -4.63
C MET A 177 -1.82 0.66 -4.95
N PRO A 178 -1.61 -0.26 -3.99
CA PRO A 178 -1.18 -1.63 -4.31
C PRO A 178 -2.31 -2.55 -4.81
N ALA A 179 -3.57 -2.29 -4.45
CA ALA A 179 -4.68 -3.19 -4.82
C ALA A 179 -5.12 -3.00 -6.27
N ILE A 180 -5.27 -1.74 -6.72
CA ILE A 180 -5.81 -1.40 -8.04
C ILE A 180 -4.85 -0.60 -8.92
N GLY A 181 -3.64 -0.31 -8.41
CA GLY A 181 -2.61 0.38 -9.19
C GLY A 181 -2.86 1.87 -9.35
N ASP A 182 -3.56 2.50 -8.40
CA ASP A 182 -3.89 3.93 -8.45
C ASP A 182 -2.62 4.79 -8.33
N ALA A 183 -2.10 5.24 -9.47
CA ALA A 183 -0.92 6.08 -9.59
C ALA A 183 -1.12 7.50 -9.06
N ASP A 184 -2.36 7.92 -8.85
CA ASP A 184 -2.71 9.26 -8.36
C ASP A 184 -3.01 9.28 -6.85
N SER A 185 -3.06 8.12 -6.20
CA SER A 185 -3.39 8.01 -4.78
C SER A 185 -2.38 8.69 -3.87
N VAL A 186 -2.81 9.71 -3.13
CA VAL A 186 -2.01 10.42 -2.12
C VAL A 186 -2.51 10.08 -0.72
N MET A 187 -1.62 9.64 0.16
CA MET A 187 -1.92 9.33 1.57
C MET A 187 -2.04 10.60 2.43
N VAL A 188 -3.07 11.39 2.17
CA VAL A 188 -3.41 12.60 2.95
C VAL A 188 -3.56 12.25 4.44
N GLY A 189 -2.96 13.07 5.31
CA GLY A 189 -2.92 12.84 6.76
C GLY A 189 -1.77 11.93 7.21
N ASP A 190 -0.88 11.51 6.30
CA ASP A 190 0.37 10.86 6.68
C ASP A 190 1.29 11.83 7.41
N PHE A 191 1.91 11.35 8.48
CA PHE A 191 2.70 12.20 9.38
C PHE A 191 3.97 12.76 8.71
N HIS A 192 4.58 12.01 7.79
CA HIS A 192 5.84 12.39 7.15
C HIS A 192 5.68 12.87 5.72
N LEU A 193 4.67 12.39 5.00
CA LEU A 193 4.55 12.61 3.57
C LEU A 193 4.50 14.09 3.20
N LYS A 194 3.65 14.88 3.87
CA LYS A 194 3.52 16.32 3.59
C LYS A 194 4.83 17.09 3.77
N ASN A 195 5.58 16.80 4.83
CA ASN A 195 6.88 17.42 5.06
C ASN A 195 7.89 16.97 3.99
N THR A 196 7.84 15.70 3.58
CA THR A 196 8.74 15.16 2.56
C THR A 196 8.50 15.83 1.20
N VAL A 197 7.23 15.99 0.80
CA VAL A 197 6.85 16.64 -0.45
C VAL A 197 7.17 18.13 -0.41
N SER A 198 6.78 18.85 0.64
CA SER A 198 7.11 20.27 0.85
C SER A 198 8.62 20.52 0.83
N TRP A 199 9.40 19.66 1.48
CA TRP A 199 10.86 19.78 1.46
C TRP A 199 11.42 19.53 0.06
N ALA A 200 10.95 18.49 -0.61
CA ALA A 200 11.45 18.09 -1.93
C ALA A 200 11.19 19.13 -3.02
N LEU A 201 9.99 19.73 -3.01
CA LEU A 201 9.49 20.54 -4.13
C LEU A 201 9.48 22.05 -3.85
N ALA A 202 9.64 22.47 -2.59
CA ALA A 202 9.64 23.87 -2.21
C ALA A 202 10.73 24.25 -1.20
N GLY A 203 11.57 23.30 -0.76
CA GLY A 203 12.57 23.55 0.29
C GLY A 203 11.95 23.86 1.66
N GLU A 204 10.66 23.56 1.85
CA GLU A 204 9.91 23.85 3.06
C GLU A 204 10.07 22.68 4.05
N PRO A 205 10.73 22.86 5.20
CA PRO A 205 10.98 21.75 6.13
C PRO A 205 9.70 21.20 6.78
N ARG A 206 8.62 21.99 6.77
CA ARG A 206 7.30 21.62 7.28
C ARG A 206 6.22 22.04 6.30
N GLY A 207 5.27 21.14 6.06
CA GLY A 207 4.15 21.34 5.16
C GLY A 207 2.82 20.93 5.78
N THR A 208 1.73 21.44 5.21
CA THR A 208 0.37 20.96 5.48
C THR A 208 -0.07 19.96 4.41
N ASP A 209 -1.18 19.26 4.65
CA ASP A 209 -1.74 18.36 3.63
C ASP A 209 -2.22 19.15 2.40
N GLU A 210 -2.75 20.36 2.61
CA GLU A 210 -3.17 21.27 1.55
C GLU A 210 -1.98 21.73 0.70
N ARG A 211 -0.87 22.13 1.34
CA ARG A 211 0.35 22.54 0.65
C ARG A 211 0.96 21.38 -0.13
N MET A 212 0.96 20.17 0.43
CA MET A 212 1.39 18.97 -0.28
C MET A 212 0.55 18.73 -1.54
N LEU A 213 -0.77 18.87 -1.46
CA LEU A 213 -1.66 18.68 -2.61
C LEU A 213 -1.46 19.77 -3.67
N GLU A 214 -1.27 21.03 -3.28
CA GLU A 214 -0.93 22.12 -4.19
C GLU A 214 0.37 21.84 -4.97
N LEU A 215 1.43 21.42 -4.27
CA LEU A 215 2.71 21.08 -4.88
C LEU A 215 2.64 19.85 -5.80
N LEU A 216 1.68 18.96 -5.56
CA LEU A 216 1.46 17.77 -6.37
C LEU A 216 0.51 18.02 -7.55
N GLU A 217 -0.23 19.12 -7.59
CA GLU A 217 -1.23 19.40 -8.63
C GLU A 217 -0.69 19.34 -10.07
N PRO A 218 0.54 19.81 -10.37
CA PRO A 218 1.13 19.65 -11.71
C PRO A 218 1.29 18.19 -12.17
N TYR A 219 1.20 17.24 -11.24
CA TYR A 219 1.32 15.80 -11.47
C TYR A 219 0.00 15.07 -11.35
N ALA A 220 -1.15 15.74 -11.49
CA ALA A 220 -2.47 15.10 -11.49
C ALA A 220 -2.52 13.86 -12.41
N GLY A 221 -3.06 12.76 -11.89
CA GLY A 221 -3.01 11.42 -12.52
C GLY A 221 -1.78 10.59 -12.11
N HIS A 222 -0.77 11.22 -11.51
CA HIS A 222 0.51 10.61 -11.09
C HIS A 222 0.99 11.10 -9.72
N ARG A 223 0.11 11.73 -8.91
CA ARG A 223 0.52 12.32 -7.63
C ARG A 223 1.09 11.27 -6.67
N GLY A 224 0.44 10.12 -6.57
CA GLY A 224 0.93 8.95 -5.84
C GLY A 224 2.30 8.46 -6.36
N ARG A 225 2.49 8.42 -7.68
CA ARG A 225 3.79 8.08 -8.29
C ARG A 225 4.91 9.02 -7.85
N VAL A 226 4.66 10.32 -7.81
CA VAL A 226 5.65 11.30 -7.32
C VAL A 226 6.05 10.99 -5.88
N THR A 227 5.08 10.69 -5.01
CA THR A 227 5.40 10.33 -3.62
C THR A 227 6.29 9.09 -3.50
N MET A 228 6.07 8.10 -4.37
CA MET A 228 6.88 6.87 -4.43
C MET A 228 8.29 7.15 -4.96
N LEU A 229 8.43 7.98 -5.99
CA LEU A 229 9.73 8.40 -6.53
C LEU A 229 10.55 9.18 -5.51
N LEU A 230 9.95 10.11 -4.76
CA LEU A 230 10.62 10.83 -3.68
C LEU A 230 11.10 9.88 -2.57
N LYS A 231 10.29 8.87 -2.23
CA LYS A 231 10.68 7.82 -1.28
C LYS A 231 11.86 6.99 -1.79
N MET A 232 11.86 6.60 -3.07
CA MET A 232 12.95 5.85 -3.70
C MET A 232 14.24 6.69 -3.81
N ALA A 233 14.10 8.00 -4.02
CA ALA A 233 15.22 8.94 -3.99
C ALA A 233 15.77 9.18 -2.57
N GLY A 234 15.13 8.64 -1.54
CA GLY A 234 15.58 8.74 -0.15
C GLY A 234 15.36 10.12 0.47
N VAL A 235 14.46 10.93 -0.10
CA VAL A 235 14.19 12.29 0.39
C VAL A 235 13.62 12.24 1.80
N LYS A 236 14.21 13.03 2.69
CA LYS A 236 13.77 13.20 4.07
C LYS A 236 13.81 14.66 4.44
N ALA A 237 12.69 15.19 4.92
CA ALA A 237 12.67 16.50 5.53
C ALA A 237 13.54 16.52 6.81
N PRO A 238 14.17 17.66 7.15
CA PRO A 238 14.91 17.80 8.40
C PRO A 238 14.07 17.43 9.64
N ALA A 239 14.68 16.73 10.59
CA ALA A 239 14.04 16.32 11.84
C ALA A 239 14.47 17.23 13.00
N TYR A 240 13.50 17.80 13.72
CA TYR A 240 13.73 18.75 14.81
C TYR A 240 13.26 18.24 16.19
N GLY A 241 13.05 16.92 16.32
CA GLY A 241 12.54 16.33 17.57
C GLY A 241 13.11 14.94 17.84
N PRO A 242 13.04 14.47 19.10
CA PRO A 242 13.55 13.16 19.47
C PRO A 242 12.79 12.05 18.74
N ARG A 243 13.48 10.94 18.44
CA ARG A 243 12.82 9.74 17.89
C ARG A 243 11.90 9.16 18.96
N LEU A 244 10.63 8.98 18.61
CA LEU A 244 9.68 8.23 19.46
C LEU A 244 10.21 6.81 19.64
N SER A 245 10.36 6.38 20.89
CA SER A 245 10.70 4.99 21.23
C SER A 245 9.60 4.04 20.72
N HIS A 246 10.00 2.80 20.42
CA HIS A 246 9.03 1.75 20.13
C HIS A 246 8.37 1.36 21.46
N MET A 247 7.15 1.83 21.71
CA MET A 247 6.36 1.37 22.86
C MET A 247 5.46 0.21 22.42
N HIS A 248 5.58 -0.93 23.10
CA HIS A 248 4.71 -2.09 22.92
C HIS A 248 3.49 -1.95 23.85
N PHE A 249 2.37 -2.60 23.51
CA PHE A 249 1.21 -2.62 24.41
C PHE A 249 1.51 -3.34 25.74
N GLU A 250 2.52 -4.21 25.77
CA GLU A 250 3.01 -4.88 26.98
C GLU A 250 3.68 -3.91 27.98
N ASP A 251 4.01 -2.69 27.54
CA ASP A 251 4.63 -1.64 28.37
C ASP A 251 3.57 -0.74 29.08
N ARG A 252 2.29 -1.14 29.10
CA ARG A 252 1.17 -0.38 29.70
C ARG A 252 0.29 -1.21 30.61
#